data_AF-A0A354A3W6-F1
#
_entry.id   AF-A0A354A3W6-F1
#
_cell.length_a   1.000
_cell.length_b   1.000
_cell.length_c   1.000
_cell.angle_alpha   90.00
_cell.angle_beta   90.00
_cell.angle_gamma   90.00
#
_symmetry.space_group_name_H-M   'P 1'
#
loop_
_entity.id
_entity.type
_entity.pdbx_description
1 polymer ?
#
loop_
_entity_poly.entity_id
_entity_poly.type
_entity_poly.pdbx_seq_one_letter_code
_entity_poly.pdbx_strand_id
1 'polypeptide(L)'
;MPQEVIQQKIFLIRGQKVMLDNDLAELYEVETRALNQAVKRNIKRFPSDFMFQLNQSEAADLSRSQFVILKRGHNIKYLPYAFTENGVAMLSGVLNSDRAIAVNIQIMRTFTKLRNLLATHKELRMKIEEIEKKYDHQFKIVFDAIRQLMAPPEPTNKKIGFGRE
;
A
#
# COMPACT_ATOMS: atom_id res chain seq x y z
N MET A 1 -13.30 6.90 18.76
CA MET A 1 -12.71 5.79 17.98
C MET A 1 -11.23 6.03 17.80
N PRO A 2 -10.36 5.05 18.13
CA PRO A 2 -8.91 5.14 17.88
C PRO A 2 -8.58 5.16 16.38
N GLN A 3 -7.54 5.89 15.97
CA GLN A 3 -7.14 5.99 14.54
C GLN A 3 -6.60 4.66 13.99
N GLU A 4 -6.03 3.85 14.86
CA GLU A 4 -5.40 2.56 14.55
C GLU A 4 -6.43 1.58 13.96
N VAL A 5 -7.66 1.60 14.48
CA VAL A 5 -8.77 0.75 14.01
C VAL A 5 -9.16 1.11 12.57
N ILE A 6 -9.17 2.41 12.25
CA ILE A 6 -9.48 2.87 10.89
C ILE A 6 -8.35 2.50 9.94
N GLN A 7 -7.09 2.63 10.38
CA GLN A 7 -5.94 2.31 9.55
C GLN A 7 -5.90 0.83 9.14
N GLN A 8 -6.30 -0.09 10.03
CA GLN A 8 -6.36 -1.52 9.73
C GLN A 8 -7.43 -1.88 8.68
N LYS A 9 -8.45 -1.04 8.52
CA LYS A 9 -9.55 -1.19 7.57
C LYS A 9 -9.32 -0.49 6.22
N ILE A 10 -8.11 0.05 6.00
CA ILE A 10 -7.71 0.67 4.73
C ILE A 10 -6.88 -0.34 3.92
N PHE A 11 -7.36 -0.66 2.73
CA PHE A 11 -6.75 -1.62 1.82
C PHE A 11 -6.14 -0.91 0.61
N LEU A 12 -5.11 -1.49 0.02
CA LEU A 12 -4.55 -1.04 -1.25
C LEU A 12 -5.06 -1.94 -2.37
N ILE A 13 -6.00 -1.44 -3.18
CA ILE A 13 -6.64 -2.19 -4.27
C ILE A 13 -6.57 -1.34 -5.54
N ARG A 14 -6.12 -1.92 -6.66
CA ARG A 14 -5.92 -1.20 -7.94
C ARG A 14 -5.05 0.07 -7.79
N GLY A 15 -4.09 0.05 -6.87
CA GLY A 15 -3.22 1.20 -6.57
C GLY A 15 -3.92 2.34 -5.80
N GLN A 16 -5.17 2.16 -5.38
CA GLN A 16 -5.93 3.12 -4.61
C GLN A 16 -6.12 2.64 -3.17
N LYS A 17 -6.08 3.57 -2.22
CA LYS A 17 -6.43 3.29 -0.82
C LYS A 17 -7.94 3.31 -0.68
N VAL A 18 -8.53 2.19 -0.28
CA VAL A 18 -9.98 1.98 -0.23
C VAL A 18 -10.43 1.37 1.09
N MET A 19 -11.67 1.62 1.47
CA MET A 19 -12.36 0.93 2.59
C MET A 19 -13.54 0.14 2.04
N LEU A 20 -13.82 -1.02 2.63
CA LEU A 20 -14.91 -1.89 2.20
C LEU A 20 -16.24 -1.45 2.80
N ASP A 21 -17.35 -1.73 2.10
CA ASP A 21 -18.71 -1.46 2.57
C ASP A 21 -19.00 -2.08 3.95
N ASN A 22 -18.58 -3.31 4.18
CA ASN A 22 -18.77 -4.00 5.47
C ASN A 22 -18.04 -3.29 6.61
N ASP A 23 -16.79 -2.86 6.37
CA ASP A 23 -15.98 -2.16 7.36
C ASP A 23 -16.55 -0.78 7.68
N LEU A 24 -16.99 -0.05 6.66
CA LEU A 24 -17.64 1.24 6.81
C LEU A 24 -18.97 1.11 7.55
N ALA A 25 -19.76 0.10 7.22
CA ALA A 25 -21.04 -0.17 7.87
C ALA A 25 -20.85 -0.46 9.38
N GLU A 26 -19.84 -1.26 9.74
CA GLU A 26 -19.48 -1.53 11.13
C GLU A 26 -19.05 -0.25 11.87
N LEU A 27 -18.18 0.57 11.26
CA LEU A 27 -17.73 1.83 11.87
C LEU A 27 -18.90 2.81 12.09
N TYR A 28 -19.82 2.89 11.13
CA TYR A 28 -21.01 3.73 11.19
C TYR A 28 -22.16 3.15 12.03
N GLU A 29 -22.05 1.91 12.53
CA GLU A 29 -23.14 1.17 13.19
C GLU A 29 -24.42 1.09 12.36
N VAL A 30 -24.26 0.79 11.08
CA VAL A 30 -25.38 0.52 10.17
C VAL A 30 -25.22 -0.86 9.54
N GLU A 31 -26.31 -1.42 9.04
CA GLU A 31 -26.21 -2.64 8.25
C GLU A 31 -25.54 -2.34 6.89
N THR A 32 -24.66 -3.24 6.40
CA THR A 32 -24.05 -3.10 5.07
C THR A 32 -25.10 -2.94 3.98
N ARG A 33 -26.24 -3.65 4.10
CA ARG A 33 -27.36 -3.53 3.16
C ARG A 33 -27.95 -2.12 3.15
N ALA A 34 -28.13 -1.52 4.33
CA ALA A 34 -28.66 -0.17 4.46
C ALA A 34 -27.70 0.87 3.87
N LEU A 35 -26.39 0.73 4.14
CA LEU A 35 -25.35 1.55 3.54
C LEU A 35 -25.40 1.48 2.00
N ASN A 36 -25.36 0.27 1.45
CA ASN A 36 -25.39 0.04 0.00
C ASN A 36 -26.69 0.54 -0.64
N GLN A 37 -27.82 0.45 0.07
CA GLN A 37 -29.09 1.00 -0.40
C GLN A 37 -29.07 2.53 -0.43
N ALA A 38 -28.49 3.18 0.59
CA ALA A 38 -28.36 4.63 0.65
C ALA A 38 -27.44 5.17 -0.46
N VAL A 39 -26.35 4.45 -0.76
CA VAL A 39 -25.45 4.73 -1.88
C VAL A 39 -26.18 4.59 -3.22
N LYS A 40 -26.91 3.49 -3.44
CA LYS A 40 -27.68 3.28 -4.68
C LYS A 40 -28.73 4.36 -4.93
N ARG A 41 -29.40 4.85 -3.88
CA ARG A 41 -30.34 5.99 -3.97
C ARG A 41 -29.66 7.29 -4.38
N ASN A 42 -28.37 7.43 -4.08
CA ASN A 42 -27.58 8.63 -4.33
C ASN A 42 -26.47 8.38 -5.38
N ILE A 43 -26.66 7.44 -6.32
CA ILE A 43 -25.59 6.97 -7.22
C ILE A 43 -24.92 8.09 -8.03
N LYS A 44 -25.64 9.20 -8.31
CA LYS A 44 -25.09 10.41 -8.96
C LYS A 44 -23.91 11.03 -8.20
N ARG A 45 -23.80 10.77 -6.89
CA ARG A 45 -22.71 11.23 -6.02
C ARG A 45 -21.51 10.28 -6.01
N PHE A 46 -21.63 9.10 -6.60
CA PHE A 46 -20.63 8.05 -6.55
C PHE A 46 -20.22 7.65 -7.97
N PRO A 47 -19.39 8.47 -8.64
CA PRO A 47 -18.75 8.06 -9.88
C PRO A 47 -17.79 6.88 -9.67
N SER A 48 -17.33 6.26 -10.76
CA SER A 48 -16.52 5.04 -10.75
C SER A 48 -15.16 5.16 -10.05
N ASP A 49 -14.65 6.39 -9.90
CA ASP A 49 -13.42 6.71 -9.16
C ASP A 49 -13.66 6.90 -7.64
N PHE A 50 -14.92 6.98 -7.21
CA PHE A 50 -15.30 7.15 -5.81
C PHE A 50 -15.68 5.81 -5.18
N MET A 51 -16.32 4.94 -5.96
CA MET A 51 -16.63 3.58 -5.56
C MET A 51 -16.55 2.61 -6.73
N PHE A 52 -16.22 1.37 -6.43
CA PHE A 52 -16.32 0.28 -7.38
C PHE A 52 -16.59 -1.04 -6.66
N GLN A 53 -17.17 -2.00 -7.36
CA GLN A 53 -17.35 -3.34 -6.83
C GLN A 53 -16.07 -4.16 -7.07
N LEU A 54 -15.68 -4.94 -6.07
CA LEU A 54 -14.52 -5.83 -6.19
C LEU A 54 -14.83 -7.01 -7.11
N ASN A 55 -13.81 -7.49 -7.82
CA ASN A 55 -13.89 -8.72 -8.60
C ASN A 55 -13.65 -9.94 -7.70
N GLN A 56 -14.02 -11.13 -8.19
CA GLN A 56 -13.90 -12.37 -7.40
C GLN A 56 -12.45 -12.69 -6.99
N SER A 57 -11.48 -12.41 -7.87
CA SER A 57 -10.06 -12.56 -7.56
C SER A 57 -9.63 -11.58 -6.47
N GLU A 58 -10.00 -10.30 -6.58
CA GLU A 58 -9.66 -9.27 -5.59
C GLU A 58 -10.25 -9.60 -4.21
N ALA A 59 -11.50 -10.05 -4.17
CA ALA A 59 -12.16 -10.46 -2.94
C ALA A 59 -11.51 -11.72 -2.32
N ALA A 60 -11.04 -12.65 -3.14
CA ALA A 60 -10.32 -13.84 -2.68
C ALA A 60 -8.94 -13.48 -2.12
N ASP A 61 -8.22 -12.56 -2.77
CA ASP A 61 -6.89 -12.12 -2.33
C ASP A 61 -6.96 -11.32 -1.02
N LEU A 62 -7.97 -10.46 -0.86
CA LEU A 62 -8.22 -9.79 0.42
C LEU A 62 -8.47 -10.78 1.55
N SER A 63 -9.30 -11.81 1.30
CA SER A 63 -9.61 -12.85 2.28
C SER A 63 -8.38 -13.65 2.70
N ARG A 64 -7.43 -13.86 1.78
CA ARG A 64 -6.14 -14.52 2.05
C ARG A 64 -5.16 -13.60 2.80
N SER A 65 -5.18 -12.31 2.51
CA SER A 65 -4.25 -11.33 3.11
C SER A 65 -4.58 -10.99 4.56
N GLN A 66 -5.86 -11.07 4.96
CA GLN A 66 -6.34 -10.76 6.31
C GLN A 66 -6.31 -11.98 7.25
N PHE A 67 -6.38 -13.19 6.71
CA PHE A 67 -6.34 -14.43 7.48
C PHE A 67 -5.32 -15.38 6.86
N VAL A 68 -4.25 -15.69 7.59
CA VAL A 68 -3.27 -16.75 7.27
C VAL A 68 -3.95 -18.12 7.12
N ILE A 69 -5.19 -18.27 7.60
CA ILE A 69 -5.97 -19.51 7.55
C ILE A 69 -7.20 -19.28 6.67
N LEU A 70 -7.11 -19.70 5.41
CA LEU A 70 -8.28 -19.85 4.55
C LEU A 70 -9.29 -20.82 5.20
N LYS A 71 -10.45 -20.33 5.64
CA LYS A 71 -11.65 -21.18 5.71
C LYS A 71 -12.15 -21.39 4.28
N ARG A 72 -11.59 -22.41 3.62
CA ARG A 72 -12.09 -22.97 2.35
C ARG A 72 -13.61 -23.18 2.49
N GLY A 73 -14.42 -22.45 1.72
CA GLY A 73 -15.86 -22.70 1.62
C GLY A 73 -16.84 -21.58 2.01
N HIS A 74 -16.38 -20.39 2.41
CA HIS A 74 -17.31 -19.24 2.46
C HIS A 74 -17.54 -18.72 1.04
N ASN A 75 -18.64 -19.14 0.42
CA ASN A 75 -19.19 -18.49 -0.75
C ASN A 75 -19.41 -17.00 -0.40
N ILE A 76 -18.53 -16.12 -0.88
CA ILE A 76 -18.80 -14.69 -0.91
C ILE A 76 -20.01 -14.51 -1.83
N LYS A 77 -21.20 -14.54 -1.23
CA LYS A 77 -22.47 -14.50 -1.97
C LYS A 77 -22.66 -13.16 -2.69
N TYR A 78 -22.02 -12.11 -2.18
CA TYR A 78 -22.03 -10.77 -2.76
C TYR A 78 -20.64 -10.16 -2.65
N LEU A 79 -20.12 -9.67 -3.78
CA LEU A 79 -18.84 -8.98 -3.84
C LEU A 79 -18.97 -7.61 -3.16
N PRO A 80 -18.10 -7.28 -2.19
CA PRO A 80 -18.18 -6.02 -1.46
C PRO A 80 -17.88 -4.83 -2.36
N TYR A 81 -18.48 -3.69 -2.03
CA TYR A 81 -18.10 -2.42 -2.62
C TYR A 81 -16.87 -1.85 -1.91
N ALA A 82 -15.95 -1.30 -2.69
CA ALA A 82 -14.79 -0.56 -2.22
C ALA A 82 -15.03 0.93 -2.44
N PHE A 83 -14.74 1.74 -1.43
CA PHE A 83 -14.87 3.19 -1.44
C PHE A 83 -13.50 3.83 -1.29
N THR A 84 -13.17 4.75 -2.19
CA THR A 84 -11.97 5.58 -2.06
C THR A 84 -12.18 6.67 -0.99
N GLU A 85 -11.13 7.40 -0.64
CA GLU A 85 -11.23 8.56 0.27
C GLU A 85 -12.36 9.53 -0.14
N ASN A 86 -12.48 9.81 -1.44
CA ASN A 86 -13.54 10.67 -1.97
C ASN A 86 -14.92 10.01 -1.85
N GLY A 87 -15.03 8.71 -2.10
CA GLY A 87 -16.27 7.97 -1.90
C GLY A 87 -16.73 7.97 -0.44
N VAL A 88 -15.80 7.78 0.50
CA VAL A 88 -16.07 7.85 1.93
C VAL A 88 -16.50 9.28 2.31
N ALA A 89 -15.83 10.31 1.79
CA ALA A 89 -16.25 11.69 1.98
C ALA A 89 -17.70 11.93 1.55
N MET A 90 -18.14 11.36 0.41
CA MET A 90 -19.53 11.48 -0.05
C MET A 90 -20.54 10.77 0.86
N LEU A 91 -20.14 9.77 1.64
CA LEU A 91 -21.02 9.12 2.63
C LEU A 91 -21.48 10.07 3.72
N SER A 92 -20.74 11.14 4.04
CA SER A 92 -21.19 12.17 4.99
C SER A 92 -22.44 12.93 4.54
N GLY A 93 -22.66 13.06 3.23
CA GLY A 93 -23.85 13.69 2.68
C GLY A 93 -25.02 12.74 2.50
N VAL A 94 -24.84 11.46 2.83
CA VAL A 94 -25.83 10.37 2.68
C VAL A 94 -26.24 9.80 4.03
N LEU A 95 -25.28 9.68 4.96
CA LEU A 95 -25.49 9.25 6.34
C LEU A 95 -25.45 10.46 7.27
N ASN A 96 -26.61 10.82 7.83
CA ASN A 96 -26.78 12.04 8.63
C ASN A 96 -26.79 11.80 10.15
N SER A 97 -26.28 10.67 10.65
CA SER A 97 -26.20 10.43 12.10
C SER A 97 -24.96 11.10 12.68
N ASP A 98 -25.04 11.61 13.92
CA ASP A 98 -23.91 12.23 14.63
C ASP A 98 -22.69 11.30 14.68
N ARG A 99 -22.95 10.00 14.83
CA ARG A 99 -21.92 8.96 14.75
C ARG A 99 -21.27 8.90 13.38
N ALA A 100 -22.05 8.84 12.30
CA ALA A 100 -21.51 8.77 10.94
C ALA A 100 -20.69 10.00 10.60
N ILE A 101 -21.13 11.18 11.03
CA ILE A 101 -20.38 12.44 10.89
C ILE A 101 -19.04 12.35 11.62
N ALA A 102 -19.06 11.97 12.90
CA ALA A 102 -17.84 11.87 13.72
C ALA A 102 -16.85 10.84 13.17
N VAL A 103 -17.33 9.67 12.74
CA VAL A 103 -16.52 8.61 12.15
C VAL A 103 -15.94 9.06 10.81
N ASN A 104 -16.72 9.71 9.95
CA ASN A 104 -16.23 10.18 8.67
C ASN A 104 -15.11 11.21 8.83
N ILE A 105 -15.23 12.14 9.79
CA ILE A 105 -14.17 13.08 10.14
C ILE A 105 -12.88 12.35 10.53
N GLN A 106 -12.99 11.28 11.32
CA GLN A 106 -11.81 10.49 11.72
C GLN A 106 -11.20 9.73 10.55
N ILE A 107 -12.04 9.19 9.65
CA ILE A 107 -11.56 8.52 8.44
C ILE A 107 -10.76 9.49 7.57
N MET A 108 -11.30 10.69 7.31
CA MET A 108 -10.61 11.72 6.52
C MET A 108 -9.27 12.14 7.14
N ARG A 109 -9.20 12.28 8.47
CA ARG A 109 -7.95 12.55 9.19
C ARG A 109 -6.93 11.44 9.00
N THR A 110 -7.35 10.18 9.07
CA THR A 110 -6.47 9.02 8.87
C THR A 110 -5.93 8.97 7.44
N PHE A 111 -6.79 9.18 6.42
CA PHE A 111 -6.33 9.25 5.02
C PHE A 111 -5.34 10.39 4.78
N THR A 112 -5.59 11.57 5.37
CA THR A 112 -4.67 12.72 5.29
C THR A 112 -3.32 12.40 5.93
N LYS A 113 -3.31 11.83 7.14
CA LYS A 113 -2.08 11.41 7.84
C LYS A 113 -1.30 10.39 7.02
N LEU A 114 -1.98 9.41 6.44
CA LEU A 114 -1.38 8.41 5.57
C LEU A 114 -0.79 9.01 4.29
N ARG A 115 -1.41 10.05 3.72
CA ARG A 115 -0.87 10.77 2.57
C ARG A 115 0.38 11.57 2.95
N ASN A 116 0.33 12.27 4.08
CA ASN A 116 1.47 13.04 4.60
C ASN A 116 2.68 12.14 4.86
N LEU A 117 2.49 10.98 5.52
CA LEU A 117 3.57 10.02 5.73
C LEU A 117 4.22 9.56 4.42
N LEU A 118 3.43 9.25 3.39
CA LEU A 118 3.97 8.88 2.08
C LEU A 118 4.72 10.04 1.40
N ALA A 119 4.24 11.27 1.55
CA ALA A 119 4.91 12.45 1.02
C ALA A 119 6.27 12.67 1.70
N THR A 120 6.36 12.52 3.03
CA THR A 120 7.62 12.64 3.77
C THR A 120 8.65 11.59 3.33
N HIS A 121 8.21 10.37 3.00
CA HIS A 121 9.10 9.33 2.49
C HIS A 121 9.57 9.57 1.05
N LYS A 122 8.84 10.33 0.23
CA LYS A 122 9.31 10.72 -1.11
C LYS A 122 10.52 11.65 -1.00
N GLU A 123 10.49 12.62 -0.10
CA GLU A 123 11.64 13.49 0.19
C GLU A 123 12.81 12.70 0.76
N LEU A 124 12.55 11.76 1.67
CA LEU A 124 13.58 10.88 2.22
C LEU A 124 14.22 10.00 1.14
N ARG A 125 13.41 9.41 0.25
CA ARG A 125 13.88 8.61 -0.88
C ARG A 125 14.71 9.44 -1.85
N MET A 126 14.29 10.67 -2.17
CA MET A 126 15.08 11.58 -3.00
C MET A 126 16.43 11.91 -2.34
N LYS A 127 16.46 12.16 -1.02
CA LYS A 127 17.72 12.36 -0.28
C LYS A 127 18.61 11.12 -0.27
N ILE A 128 18.05 9.91 -0.16
CA ILE A 128 18.81 8.66 -0.24
C ILE A 128 19.39 8.48 -1.65
N GLU A 129 18.59 8.66 -2.71
CA GLU A 129 19.07 8.58 -4.10
C GLU A 129 20.15 9.65 -4.39
N GLU A 130 20.05 10.83 -3.78
CA GLU A 130 21.05 11.90 -3.88
C GLU A 130 22.36 11.54 -3.15
N ILE A 131 22.26 10.94 -1.96
CA ILE A 131 23.41 10.43 -1.20
C ILE A 131 24.07 9.27 -1.97
N GLU A 132 23.31 8.28 -2.44
CA GLU A 132 23.82 7.16 -3.24
C GLU A 132 24.60 7.67 -4.46
N LYS A 133 24.03 8.61 -5.23
CA LYS A 133 24.73 9.25 -6.36
C LYS A 133 26.00 9.99 -5.96
N LYS A 134 25.99 10.66 -4.81
CA LYS A 134 27.14 11.45 -4.33
C LYS A 134 28.31 10.57 -3.90
N TYR A 135 28.04 9.38 -3.37
CA TYR A 135 29.07 8.49 -2.83
C TYR A 135 29.44 7.31 -3.75
N ASP A 136 28.67 7.03 -4.80
CA ASP A 136 28.91 5.93 -5.76
C ASP A 136 30.33 5.94 -6.36
N HIS A 137 30.90 7.12 -6.60
CA HIS A 137 32.26 7.24 -7.15
C HIS A 137 33.35 6.96 -6.11
N GLN A 138 33.12 7.33 -4.84
CA GLN A 138 34.08 7.14 -3.76
C GLN A 138 34.12 5.69 -3.29
N PHE A 139 32.96 5.01 -3.24
CA PHE A 139 32.90 3.59 -2.87
C PHE A 139 33.52 2.67 -3.92
N LYS A 140 33.43 3.03 -5.22
CA LYS A 140 34.06 2.26 -6.31
C LYS A 140 35.58 2.21 -6.18
N ILE A 141 36.21 3.35 -5.86
CA ILE A 141 37.66 3.45 -5.63
C ILE A 141 38.09 2.61 -4.43
N VAL A 142 37.32 2.63 -3.34
CA VAL A 142 37.61 1.83 -2.13
C VAL A 142 37.46 0.33 -2.42
N PHE A 143 36.43 -0.08 -3.15
CA PHE A 143 36.24 -1.48 -3.55
C PHE A 143 37.32 -1.97 -4.51
N ASP A 144 37.75 -1.14 -5.47
CA ASP A 144 38.83 -1.46 -6.40
C ASP A 144 40.18 -1.60 -5.67
N ALA A 145 40.46 -0.72 -4.70
CA ALA A 145 41.65 -0.82 -3.85
C ALA A 145 41.65 -2.09 -2.99
N ILE A 146 40.51 -2.45 -2.38
CA ILE A 146 40.37 -3.70 -1.62
C ILE A 146 40.54 -4.92 -2.54
N ARG A 147 39.99 -4.90 -3.76
CA ARG A 147 40.19 -5.98 -4.75
C ARG A 147 41.64 -6.14 -5.18
N GLN A 148 42.38 -5.03 -5.33
CA GLN A 148 43.82 -5.09 -5.63
C GLN A 148 44.64 -5.68 -4.48
N LEU A 149 44.25 -5.45 -3.23
CA LEU A 149 44.90 -6.05 -2.06
C LEU A 149 44.56 -7.53 -1.86
N MET A 150 43.40 -7.99 -2.35
CA MET A 150 42.98 -9.40 -2.30
C MET A 150 43.37 -10.20 -3.55
N ALA A 151 43.90 -9.57 -4.59
CA ALA A 151 44.38 -10.26 -5.78
C ALA A 151 45.62 -11.10 -5.42
N PRO A 152 45.62 -12.43 -5.62
CA PRO A 152 46.80 -13.24 -5.39
C PRO A 152 47.94 -12.77 -6.31
N PRO A 153 49.20 -12.78 -5.85
CA PRO A 153 50.32 -12.30 -6.65
C PRO A 153 50.41 -13.10 -7.96
N GLU A 154 50.63 -12.40 -9.08
CA GLU A 154 50.72 -13.02 -10.39
C GLU A 154 51.79 -14.13 -10.38
N PRO A 155 51.48 -15.33 -10.93
CA PRO A 155 52.47 -16.39 -11.01
C PRO A 155 53.59 -15.95 -11.95
N THR A 156 54.77 -15.67 -11.38
CA THR A 156 55.98 -15.38 -12.14
C THR A 156 56.39 -16.63 -12.93
N ASN A 157 55.91 -16.76 -14.16
CA ASN A 157 56.40 -17.76 -15.09
C ASN A 157 57.80 -17.36 -15.57
N LYS A 158 58.81 -17.60 -14.74
CA LYS A 158 60.20 -17.65 -15.19
C LYS A 158 60.34 -18.90 -16.07
N LYS A 159 60.34 -18.71 -17.39
CA LYS A 159 60.85 -19.72 -18.33
C LYS A 159 62.33 -19.93 -18.02
N ILE A 160 62.64 -20.92 -17.18
CA ILE A 160 63.99 -21.46 -17.05
C ILE A 160 64.17 -22.45 -18.19
N GLY A 161 64.93 -22.05 -19.20
CA GLY A 161 65.31 -22.88 -20.33
C GLY A 161 66.40 -22.16 -21.10
N PHE A 162 67.65 -22.45 -20.74
CA PHE A 162 68.82 -22.02 -21.50
C PHE A 162 68.76 -22.65 -22.89
N GLY A 163 68.96 -21.84 -23.92
CA GLY A 163 69.17 -22.30 -25.28
C GLY A 163 70.65 -22.57 -25.57
N ARG A 164 70.87 -23.46 -26.55
CA ARG A 164 72.13 -23.88 -27.21
C ARG A 164 72.99 -24.84 -26.39
N GLU A 165 73.52 -25.94 -26.92
CA GLU A 165 73.88 -26.37 -28.29
C GLU A 165 73.44 -27.80 -28.59
#